data_AF-A0A1F3VFP3-F1
#
_entry.id   AF-A0A1F3VFP3-F1
#
_cell.length_a   1.000
_cell.length_b   1.000
_cell.length_c   1.000
_cell.angle_alpha   90.00
_cell.angle_beta   90.00
_cell.angle_gamma   90.00
#
_symmetry.space_group_name_H-M   'P 1'
#
loop_
_entity.id
_entity.type
_entity.pdbx_description
1 polymer ?
#
loop_
_entity_poly.entity_id
_entity_poly.type
_entity_poly.pdbx_seq_one_letter_code
_entity_poly.pdbx_strand_id
1 'polypeptide(L)'
;MKRGIRAREFIRKYSNFREIEKKDIEKAIHRVLASPEDNSFKRDYLAPYRQEHPTNKQLTIFFENFADKDKVFFVWINDNSCPHDTHKSHGEDPCLVQFKKLQQGGQLEEYCPEFHEGKLQITPRATDPHFLRFSAIDIETYTNILNDGETYYCLSLTSTDRQGDENDDLFIHHLSLFLKVIKEHFKKNNQNFELRIPPYFNEEIIDHLKAAYDASDWEKIEEENIFSLKLL
;
A
#
# COMPACT_ATOMS: atom_id res chain seq x y z
N MET A 1 -14.91 -6.37 -7.06
CA MET A 1 -14.44 -6.08 -5.69
C MET A 1 -13.65 -4.79 -5.77
N LYS A 2 -13.94 -3.79 -4.93
CA LYS A 2 -13.34 -2.46 -5.06
C LYS A 2 -11.84 -2.49 -4.76
N ARG A 3 -11.07 -1.54 -5.29
CA ARG A 3 -9.65 -1.38 -4.96
C ARG A 3 -9.50 -0.61 -3.64
N GLY A 4 -8.75 -1.19 -2.69
CA GLY A 4 -8.37 -0.52 -1.44
C GLY A 4 -7.07 0.26 -1.59
N ILE A 5 -7.07 1.52 -1.15
CA ILE A 5 -5.93 2.43 -1.14
C ILE A 5 -5.75 2.92 0.30
N ARG A 6 -4.51 3.04 0.79
CA ARG A 6 -4.22 3.37 2.19
C ARG A 6 -3.46 4.69 2.26
N ALA A 7 -3.85 5.56 3.19
CA ALA A 7 -3.08 6.74 3.54
C ALA A 7 -1.78 6.36 4.25
N ARG A 8 -0.79 7.25 4.24
CA ARG A 8 0.51 7.06 4.91
C ARG A 8 0.35 6.73 6.39
N GLU A 9 -0.46 7.50 7.11
CA GLU A 9 -0.67 7.30 8.54
C GLU A 9 -1.38 5.98 8.83
N PHE A 10 -2.28 5.55 7.93
CA PHE A 10 -2.90 4.24 8.04
C PHE A 10 -1.85 3.12 7.95
N ILE A 11 -0.92 3.20 6.99
CA ILE A 11 0.15 2.21 6.81
C ILE A 11 1.05 2.17 8.05
N ARG A 12 1.47 3.35 8.54
CA ARG A 12 2.31 3.47 9.75
C ARG A 12 1.66 2.88 10.99
N LYS A 13 0.36 3.10 11.19
CA LYS A 13 -0.33 2.50 12.34
C LYS A 13 -0.56 1.02 12.15
N TYR A 14 -0.91 0.60 10.94
CA TYR A 14 -1.18 -0.79 10.60
C TYR A 14 -0.01 -1.72 10.97
N SER A 15 1.22 -1.29 10.71
CA SER A 15 2.40 -2.10 10.96
C SER A 15 2.70 -2.34 12.44
N ASN A 16 2.32 -1.39 13.30
CA ASN A 16 2.51 -1.46 14.75
C ASN A 16 1.56 -2.44 15.47
N PHE A 17 0.55 -2.98 14.78
CA PHE A 17 -0.35 -3.96 15.36
C PHE A 17 0.26 -5.36 15.40
N ARG A 18 -0.18 -6.17 16.36
CA ARG A 18 0.19 -7.59 16.40
C ARG A 18 -0.47 -8.33 15.25
N GLU A 19 0.12 -9.46 14.84
CA GLU A 19 -0.40 -10.28 13.74
C GLU A 19 -1.88 -10.68 13.88
N ILE A 20 -2.35 -10.92 15.11
CA ILE A 20 -3.76 -11.23 15.36
C ILE A 20 -4.68 -10.02 15.09
N GLU A 21 -4.24 -8.83 15.45
CA GLU A 21 -4.96 -7.57 15.21
C GLU A 21 -4.94 -7.24 13.72
N LYS A 22 -3.78 -7.38 13.05
CA LYS A 22 -3.66 -7.24 11.59
C LYS A 22 -4.65 -8.12 10.84
N LYS A 23 -4.77 -9.41 11.21
CA LYS A 23 -5.75 -10.32 10.61
C LYS A 23 -7.19 -9.85 10.77
N ASP A 24 -7.55 -9.30 11.92
CA ASP A 24 -8.91 -8.79 12.16
C ASP A 24 -9.15 -7.46 11.42
N ILE A 25 -8.13 -6.61 11.30
CA ILE A 25 -8.16 -5.40 10.48
C ILE A 25 -8.36 -5.77 9.00
N GLU A 26 -7.61 -6.73 8.46
CA GLU A 26 -7.75 -7.15 7.06
C GLU A 26 -9.12 -7.75 6.77
N LYS A 27 -9.71 -8.53 7.70
CA LYS A 27 -11.10 -8.98 7.57
C LYS A 27 -12.10 -7.81 7.49
N ALA A 28 -11.89 -6.77 8.28
CA ALA A 28 -12.73 -5.57 8.23
C ALA A 28 -12.54 -4.81 6.90
N ILE A 29 -11.30 -4.66 6.43
CA ILE A 29 -10.98 -4.11 5.10
C ILE A 29 -11.69 -4.90 4.01
N HIS A 30 -11.64 -6.24 4.04
CA HIS A 30 -12.34 -7.07 3.05
C HIS A 30 -13.86 -6.87 3.05
N ARG A 31 -14.49 -6.70 4.22
CA ARG A 31 -15.93 -6.36 4.29
C ARG A 31 -16.22 -5.02 3.66
N VAL A 32 -15.40 -4.00 3.96
CA VAL A 32 -15.53 -2.67 3.35
C VAL A 32 -15.37 -2.77 1.83
N LEU A 33 -14.36 -3.47 1.32
CA LEU A 33 -14.12 -3.59 -0.13
C LEU A 33 -15.17 -4.41 -0.89
N ALA A 34 -15.93 -5.26 -0.19
CA ALA A 34 -17.03 -6.01 -0.76
C ALA A 34 -18.28 -5.14 -0.97
N SER A 35 -18.62 -4.28 0.00
CA SER A 35 -19.87 -3.48 -0.01
C SER A 35 -19.68 -2.09 0.65
N PRO A 36 -18.80 -1.20 0.15
CA PRO A 36 -18.43 0.04 0.86
C PRO A 36 -19.54 1.09 0.93
N GLU A 37 -20.61 0.92 0.17
CA GLU A 37 -21.81 1.74 0.21
C GLU A 37 -22.75 1.40 1.37
N ASP A 38 -22.58 0.25 2.04
CA ASP A 38 -23.44 -0.21 3.14
C ASP A 38 -23.70 0.93 4.15
N ASN A 39 -24.98 1.09 4.47
CA ASN A 39 -25.46 2.09 5.41
C ASN A 39 -24.96 1.81 6.83
N SER A 40 -24.61 0.57 7.16
CA SER A 40 -24.02 0.22 8.47
C SER A 40 -22.73 0.99 8.76
N PHE A 41 -21.97 1.34 7.72
CA PHE A 41 -20.72 2.12 7.82
C PHE A 41 -20.93 3.64 7.89
N LYS A 42 -22.14 4.14 7.65
CA LYS A 42 -22.44 5.58 7.60
C LYS A 42 -22.70 6.15 8.99
N ARG A 43 -22.18 7.35 9.24
CA ARG A 43 -22.55 8.20 10.37
C ARG A 43 -22.67 9.63 9.84
N ASP A 44 -23.81 10.27 10.06
CA ASP A 44 -24.10 11.59 9.48
C ASP A 44 -23.06 12.65 9.88
N TYR A 45 -22.55 12.56 11.11
CA TYR A 45 -21.53 13.46 11.65
C TYR A 45 -20.09 13.18 11.17
N LEU A 46 -19.88 12.14 10.36
CA LEU A 46 -18.57 11.78 9.80
C LEU A 46 -18.43 12.09 8.31
N ALA A 47 -19.51 12.50 7.62
CA ALA A 47 -19.46 12.75 6.18
C ALA A 47 -18.27 13.68 5.80
N PRO A 48 -17.49 13.35 4.75
CA PRO A 48 -17.71 12.27 3.78
C PRO A 48 -17.22 10.88 4.24
N TYR A 49 -16.60 10.78 5.40
CA TYR A 49 -16.00 9.56 5.93
C TYR A 49 -17.02 8.58 6.50
N ARG A 50 -16.60 7.32 6.53
CA ARG A 50 -17.31 6.16 7.05
C ARG A 50 -16.41 5.43 8.02
N GLN A 51 -17.00 4.55 8.83
CA GLN A 51 -16.25 3.76 9.80
C GLN A 51 -16.64 2.28 9.75
N GLU A 52 -15.67 1.40 10.03
CA GLU A 52 -15.88 -0.02 10.26
C GLU A 52 -15.05 -0.50 11.45
N HIS A 53 -15.55 -1.52 12.16
CA HIS A 53 -14.88 -2.07 13.34
C HIS A 53 -14.36 -3.50 13.07
N PRO A 54 -13.10 -3.81 13.42
CA PRO A 54 -12.65 -5.19 13.56
C PRO A 54 -13.43 -5.95 14.65
N THR A 55 -13.29 -7.28 14.68
CA THR A 55 -14.08 -8.18 15.54
C THR A 55 -14.05 -7.78 17.02
N ASN A 56 -12.92 -7.27 17.51
CA ASN A 56 -12.74 -6.88 18.91
C ASN A 56 -13.44 -5.55 19.29
N LYS A 57 -13.96 -4.80 18.31
CA LYS A 57 -14.60 -3.48 18.46
C LYS A 57 -13.81 -2.44 19.26
N GLN A 58 -12.53 -2.64 19.52
CA GLN A 58 -11.67 -1.63 20.15
C GLN A 58 -10.98 -0.76 19.10
N LEU A 59 -10.88 -1.29 17.88
CA LEU A 59 -10.36 -0.58 16.73
C LEU A 59 -11.50 -0.07 15.83
N THR A 60 -11.23 0.98 15.08
CA THR A 60 -12.12 1.63 14.13
C THR A 60 -11.27 2.08 12.96
N ILE A 61 -11.66 1.61 11.78
CA ILE A 61 -11.09 1.95 10.49
C ILE A 61 -11.95 3.04 9.88
N PHE A 62 -11.36 4.17 9.55
CA PHE A 62 -12.02 5.28 8.87
C PHE A 62 -11.64 5.29 7.40
N PHE A 63 -12.64 5.47 6.54
CA PHE A 63 -12.45 5.40 5.10
C PHE A 63 -13.41 6.31 4.33
N GLU A 64 -13.02 6.63 3.10
CA GLU A 64 -13.85 7.31 2.12
C GLU A 64 -14.12 6.37 0.93
N ASN A 65 -15.35 6.39 0.41
CA ASN A 65 -15.76 5.56 -0.73
C ASN A 65 -15.93 6.44 -1.97
N PHE A 66 -15.04 6.28 -2.95
CA PHE A 66 -15.13 6.92 -4.26
C PHE A 66 -15.87 5.99 -5.21
N ALA A 67 -17.21 6.01 -5.11
CA ALA A 67 -18.08 5.08 -5.84
C ALA A 67 -17.91 5.19 -7.37
N ASP A 68 -17.65 6.39 -7.87
CA ASP A 68 -17.37 6.70 -9.28
C ASP A 68 -16.05 6.12 -9.79
N LYS A 69 -15.11 5.81 -8.89
CA LYS A 69 -13.75 5.35 -9.23
C LYS A 69 -13.48 3.89 -8.87
N ASP A 70 -14.51 3.16 -8.40
CA ASP A 70 -14.41 1.80 -7.85
C ASP A 70 -13.30 1.64 -6.79
N LYS A 71 -13.17 2.66 -5.93
CA LYS A 71 -12.07 2.78 -4.96
C LYS A 71 -12.57 3.08 -3.56
N VAL A 72 -11.85 2.56 -2.58
CA VAL A 72 -11.99 2.90 -1.16
C VAL A 72 -10.65 3.40 -0.66
N PHE A 73 -10.65 4.57 -0.03
CA PHE A 73 -9.47 5.15 0.56
C PHE A 73 -9.54 5.03 2.09
N PHE A 74 -8.67 4.20 2.66
CA PHE A 74 -8.53 4.01 4.10
C PHE A 74 -7.64 5.11 4.66
N VAL A 75 -8.27 6.05 5.36
CA VAL A 75 -7.66 7.31 5.79
C VAL A 75 -6.91 7.13 7.09
N TRP A 76 -7.52 6.43 8.05
CA TRP A 76 -6.98 6.31 9.40
C TRP A 76 -7.51 5.09 10.14
N ILE A 77 -6.74 4.62 11.11
CA ILE A 77 -7.14 3.60 12.09
C ILE A 77 -6.68 4.07 13.47
N ASN A 78 -7.51 3.93 14.50
CA ASN A 78 -7.08 4.20 15.87
C ASN A 78 -6.18 3.08 16.39
N ASP A 79 -5.54 3.31 17.53
CA ASP A 79 -4.68 2.36 18.22
C ASP A 79 -5.08 2.23 19.69
N ASN A 80 -4.30 1.45 20.46
CA ASN A 80 -4.58 1.18 21.87
C ASN A 80 -4.48 2.41 22.78
N SER A 81 -3.92 3.54 22.32
CA SER A 81 -3.90 4.81 23.07
C SER A 81 -5.23 5.56 23.03
N CYS A 82 -6.05 5.29 22.01
CA CYS A 82 -7.36 5.92 21.81
C CYS A 82 -8.40 4.87 21.35
N PRO A 83 -8.71 3.86 22.18
CA PRO A 83 -9.62 2.79 21.79
C PRO A 83 -11.04 3.30 21.55
N HIS A 84 -11.77 2.59 20.71
CA HIS A 84 -13.21 2.79 20.52
C HIS A 84 -13.96 2.40 21.80
N ASP A 85 -14.75 3.33 22.34
CA ASP A 85 -15.55 3.08 23.55
C ASP A 85 -16.90 3.79 23.45
N THR A 86 -17.95 2.99 23.26
CA THR A 86 -19.35 3.46 23.17
C THR A 86 -20.08 3.45 24.51
N HIS A 87 -19.44 2.97 25.59
CA HIS A 87 -20.06 2.79 26.90
C HIS A 87 -19.84 3.97 27.86
N LYS A 88 -19.12 5.03 27.44
CA LYS A 88 -18.98 6.25 28.24
C LYS A 88 -20.30 7.00 28.31
N SER A 89 -20.96 6.90 29.45
CA SER A 89 -22.24 7.54 29.78
C SER A 89 -22.25 9.08 29.63
N HIS A 90 -21.08 9.73 29.64
CA HIS A 90 -20.93 11.19 29.57
C HIS A 90 -19.73 11.67 28.73
N GLY A 91 -19.12 10.82 27.92
CA GLY A 91 -17.92 11.16 27.16
C GLY A 91 -18.04 10.79 25.69
N GLU A 92 -17.56 11.66 24.81
CA GLU A 92 -17.37 11.30 23.40
C GLU A 92 -16.34 10.16 23.29
N ASP A 93 -16.60 9.24 22.36
CA ASP A 93 -15.71 8.12 22.03
C ASP A 93 -14.28 8.65 21.74
N PRO A 94 -13.24 8.23 22.49
CA PRO A 94 -11.88 8.77 22.34
C PRO A 94 -11.34 8.69 20.92
N CYS A 95 -11.66 7.59 20.23
CA CYS A 95 -11.31 7.37 18.83
C CYS A 95 -11.95 8.44 17.93
N LEU A 96 -13.24 8.71 18.12
CA LEU A 96 -13.99 9.72 17.36
C LEU A 96 -13.47 11.14 17.64
N VAL A 97 -13.17 11.46 18.90
CA VAL A 97 -12.60 12.77 19.29
C VAL A 97 -11.27 13.01 18.56
N GLN A 98 -10.38 12.01 18.59
CA GLN A 98 -9.09 12.13 17.92
C GLN A 98 -9.25 12.24 16.40
N PHE A 99 -10.12 11.44 15.79
CA PHE A 99 -10.39 11.53 14.35
C PHE A 99 -10.93 12.90 13.94
N LYS A 100 -11.92 13.45 14.67
CA LYS A 100 -12.46 14.80 14.43
C LYS A 100 -11.39 15.88 14.59
N LYS A 101 -10.49 15.74 15.58
CA LYS A 101 -9.37 16.67 15.77
C LYS A 101 -8.42 16.64 14.56
N LEU A 102 -8.07 15.46 14.06
CA LEU A 102 -7.23 15.31 12.86
C LEU A 102 -7.93 15.92 11.63
N GLN A 103 -9.24 15.69 11.49
CA GLN A 103 -10.04 16.24 10.40
C GLN A 103 -10.08 17.78 10.43
N GLN A 104 -10.45 18.37 11.56
CA GLN A 104 -10.56 19.82 11.73
C GLN A 104 -9.19 20.51 11.64
N GLY A 105 -8.12 19.82 12.03
CA GLY A 105 -6.75 20.30 11.91
C GLY A 105 -6.15 20.18 10.50
N GLY A 106 -6.87 19.61 9.52
CA GLY A 106 -6.33 19.37 8.17
C GLY A 106 -5.17 18.38 8.15
N GLN A 107 -5.14 17.45 9.11
CA GLN A 107 -4.07 16.46 9.29
C GLN A 107 -4.41 15.10 8.68
N LEU A 108 -5.64 14.92 8.19
CA LEU A 108 -6.00 13.73 7.41
C LEU A 108 -5.50 13.89 5.99
N GLU A 109 -4.79 12.86 5.51
CA GLU A 109 -4.31 12.82 4.12
C GLU A 109 -5.50 12.75 3.16
N GLU A 110 -5.49 13.56 2.11
CA GLU A 110 -6.49 13.50 1.04
C GLU A 110 -6.03 12.57 -0.06
N TYR A 111 -6.96 11.85 -0.68
CA TYR A 111 -6.62 10.92 -1.75
C TYR A 111 -6.10 11.64 -3.00
N CYS A 112 -4.84 11.36 -3.35
CA CYS A 112 -4.16 11.80 -4.56
C CYS A 112 -3.65 10.58 -5.35
N PRO A 113 -4.16 10.30 -6.57
CA PRO A 113 -3.77 9.11 -7.34
C PRO A 113 -2.26 9.00 -7.57
N GLU A 114 -1.60 10.08 -8.01
CA GLU A 114 -0.16 10.04 -8.28
C GLU A 114 0.67 9.76 -7.02
N PHE A 115 0.19 10.20 -5.86
CA PHE A 115 0.87 10.03 -4.59
C PHE A 115 0.65 8.63 -3.99
N HIS A 116 -0.59 8.13 -3.99
CA HIS A 116 -0.97 6.91 -3.25
C HIS A 116 -0.98 5.64 -4.11
N GLU A 117 -1.30 5.75 -5.40
CA GLU A 117 -1.23 4.63 -6.34
C GLU A 117 0.10 4.61 -7.10
N GLY A 118 0.84 5.71 -7.01
CA GLY A 118 2.14 5.88 -7.60
C GLY A 118 2.13 6.24 -9.06
N LYS A 119 3.27 6.73 -9.53
CA LYS A 119 3.47 7.21 -10.89
C LYS A 119 4.69 6.54 -11.49
N LEU A 120 4.48 5.74 -12.54
CA LEU A 120 5.56 5.16 -13.33
C LEU A 120 5.99 6.14 -14.43
N GLN A 121 7.27 6.43 -14.53
CA GLN A 121 7.86 7.32 -15.53
C GLN A 121 9.09 6.68 -16.16
N ILE A 122 9.12 6.64 -17.49
CA ILE A 122 10.31 6.28 -18.26
C ILE A 122 11.12 7.56 -18.44
N THR A 123 12.32 7.60 -17.87
CA THR A 123 13.22 8.76 -17.96
C THR A 123 14.48 8.33 -18.69
N PRO A 124 14.72 8.73 -19.95
CA PRO A 124 15.97 8.40 -20.62
C PRO A 124 17.15 9.09 -19.92
N ARG A 125 18.22 8.36 -19.60
CA ARG A 125 19.50 8.92 -19.12
C ARG A 125 20.51 8.94 -20.26
N ALA A 126 21.43 9.92 -20.24
CA ALA A 126 22.42 10.12 -21.32
C ALA A 126 23.31 8.89 -21.58
N THR A 127 23.51 8.02 -20.58
CA THR A 127 24.27 6.77 -20.68
C THR A 127 23.42 5.50 -20.57
N ASP A 128 22.11 5.64 -20.34
CA ASP A 128 21.19 4.52 -20.16
C ASP A 128 19.79 4.88 -20.68
N PRO A 129 19.43 4.47 -21.91
CA PRO A 129 18.21 4.92 -22.56
C PRO A 129 16.92 4.35 -21.96
N HIS A 130 16.99 3.40 -21.03
CA HIS A 130 15.81 2.72 -20.50
C HIS A 130 15.81 2.71 -18.96
N PHE A 131 15.61 3.87 -18.35
CA PHE A 131 15.54 4.01 -16.90
C PHE A 131 14.10 4.28 -16.45
N LEU A 132 13.61 3.50 -15.49
CA LEU A 132 12.29 3.64 -14.87
C LEU A 132 12.41 4.30 -13.52
N ARG A 133 11.53 5.29 -13.29
CA ARG A 133 11.26 5.87 -11.98
C ARG A 133 9.83 5.53 -11.58
N PHE A 134 9.65 5.08 -10.35
CA PHE A 134 8.36 4.94 -9.72
C PHE A 134 8.33 5.74 -8.42
N SER A 135 7.37 6.64 -8.28
CA SER A 135 7.25 7.49 -7.10
C SER A 135 5.88 7.27 -6.43
N ALA A 136 5.87 6.99 -5.13
CA ALA A 136 4.65 6.86 -4.32
C ALA A 136 4.97 7.04 -2.83
N ILE A 137 4.11 7.73 -2.09
CA ILE A 137 4.21 7.92 -0.62
C ILE A 137 5.60 8.42 -0.19
N ASP A 138 6.04 9.53 -0.78
CA ASP A 138 7.38 10.16 -0.58
C ASP A 138 8.60 9.25 -0.82
N ILE A 139 8.40 8.09 -1.44
CA ILE A 139 9.47 7.16 -1.78
C ILE A 139 9.58 7.09 -3.29
N GLU A 140 10.81 7.06 -3.78
CA GLU A 140 11.11 6.85 -5.19
C GLU A 140 11.97 5.60 -5.38
N THR A 141 11.50 4.70 -6.23
CA THR A 141 12.25 3.54 -6.72
C THR A 141 12.76 3.80 -8.12
N TYR A 142 14.03 3.47 -8.32
CA TYR A 142 14.74 3.64 -9.57
C TYR A 142 15.21 2.28 -10.09
N THR A 143 15.04 2.06 -11.39
CA THR A 143 15.26 0.76 -11.99
C THR A 143 15.82 0.90 -13.39
N ASN A 144 16.90 0.19 -13.69
CA ASN A 144 17.38 0.05 -15.05
C ASN A 144 16.59 -1.03 -15.77
N ILE A 145 16.12 -0.75 -16.98
CA ILE A 145 15.60 -1.76 -17.89
C ILE A 145 16.77 -2.28 -18.72
N LEU A 146 17.22 -3.47 -18.39
CA LEU A 146 18.16 -4.25 -19.16
C LEU A 146 17.36 -5.06 -20.19
N ASN A 147 17.68 -4.94 -21.47
CA ASN A 147 17.18 -5.86 -22.50
C ASN A 147 18.19 -7.01 -22.60
N ASP A 148 17.74 -8.25 -22.45
CA ASP A 148 18.61 -9.43 -22.63
C ASP A 148 18.94 -9.68 -24.12
N GLY A 149 18.30 -8.94 -25.02
CA GLY A 149 18.54 -8.97 -26.46
C GLY A 149 17.80 -10.09 -27.19
N GLU A 150 17.10 -10.98 -26.49
CA GLU A 150 16.50 -12.17 -27.11
C GLU A 150 15.06 -12.47 -26.67
N THR A 151 14.61 -12.12 -25.45
CA THR A 151 13.26 -12.59 -25.01
C THR A 151 12.53 -11.80 -23.91
N TYR A 152 13.15 -10.98 -23.05
CA TYR A 152 12.43 -10.29 -21.96
C TYR A 152 13.14 -9.06 -21.38
N TYR A 153 12.38 -8.20 -20.67
CA TYR A 153 12.93 -7.06 -19.94
C TYR A 153 13.40 -7.48 -18.55
N CYS A 154 14.68 -7.27 -18.26
CA CYS A 154 15.25 -7.44 -16.93
C CYS A 154 15.29 -6.09 -16.20
N LEU A 155 14.68 -6.03 -15.03
CA LEU A 155 14.65 -4.85 -14.16
C LEU A 155 15.62 -5.05 -13.00
N SER A 156 16.55 -4.13 -12.78
CA SER A 156 17.39 -4.14 -11.58
C SER A 156 17.09 -2.93 -10.71
N LEU A 157 16.69 -3.15 -9.45
CA LEU A 157 16.52 -2.09 -8.47
C LEU A 157 17.90 -1.44 -8.21
N THR A 158 18.07 -0.18 -8.59
CA THR A 158 19.37 0.50 -8.50
C THR A 158 19.52 1.34 -7.25
N SER A 159 18.44 1.98 -6.83
CA SER A 159 18.43 2.88 -5.68
C SER A 159 17.02 3.19 -5.25
N THR A 160 16.86 3.48 -3.97
CA THR A 160 15.62 3.98 -3.38
C THR A 160 15.94 5.23 -2.58
N ASP A 161 15.34 6.36 -2.94
CA ASP A 161 15.45 7.57 -2.13
C ASP A 161 14.38 7.52 -1.03
N ARG A 162 14.82 7.43 0.22
CA ARG A 162 13.95 7.47 1.40
C ARG A 162 13.96 8.91 1.90
N GLN A 163 12.99 9.73 1.47
CA GLN A 163 12.85 11.09 1.97
C GLN A 163 12.22 11.07 3.37
N GLY A 164 13.06 10.86 4.39
CA GLY A 164 12.68 10.87 5.81
C GLY A 164 13.10 9.62 6.57
N ASP A 165 13.46 9.79 7.84
CA ASP A 165 13.92 8.71 8.72
C ASP A 165 12.89 7.56 8.84
N GLU A 166 13.41 6.35 8.67
CA GLU A 166 13.03 5.10 9.36
C GLU A 166 11.55 4.70 9.36
N ASN A 167 11.00 4.32 8.20
CA ASN A 167 9.80 3.50 8.21
C ASN A 167 9.84 2.40 7.14
N ASP A 168 10.36 1.23 7.52
CA ASP A 168 10.44 0.06 6.65
C ASP A 168 9.06 -0.40 6.16
N ASP A 169 7.98 -0.08 6.88
CA ASP A 169 6.62 -0.45 6.46
C ASP A 169 6.14 0.38 5.26
N LEU A 170 6.42 1.69 5.26
CA LEU A 170 6.18 2.54 4.09
C LEU A 170 6.99 2.05 2.89
N PHE A 171 8.22 1.63 3.14
CA PHE A 171 9.10 1.08 2.12
C PHE A 171 8.57 -0.24 1.53
N ILE A 172 8.17 -1.18 2.38
CA ILE A 172 7.55 -2.46 1.99
C ILE A 172 6.25 -2.21 1.21
N HIS A 173 5.42 -1.28 1.67
CA HIS A 173 4.20 -0.88 0.98
C HIS A 173 4.51 -0.29 -0.41
N HIS A 174 5.49 0.62 -0.49
CA HIS A 174 5.92 1.23 -1.74
C HIS A 174 6.44 0.18 -2.74
N LEU A 175 7.31 -0.76 -2.32
CA LEU A 175 7.80 -1.82 -3.19
C LEU A 175 6.67 -2.76 -3.64
N SER A 176 5.74 -3.07 -2.75
CA SER A 176 4.54 -3.82 -3.11
C SER A 176 3.73 -3.07 -4.17
N LEU A 177 3.54 -1.77 -4.03
CA LEU A 177 2.81 -1.00 -5.04
C LEU A 177 3.55 -0.92 -6.38
N PHE A 178 4.87 -0.71 -6.34
CA PHE A 178 5.75 -0.70 -7.51
C PHE A 178 5.63 -1.97 -8.33
N LEU A 179 5.80 -3.12 -7.70
CA LEU A 179 5.70 -4.44 -8.34
C LEU A 179 4.35 -4.65 -9.03
N LYS A 180 3.26 -4.24 -8.38
CA LYS A 180 1.90 -4.38 -8.90
C LYS A 180 1.74 -3.53 -10.16
N VAL A 181 2.14 -2.26 -10.09
CA VAL A 181 2.00 -1.32 -11.21
C VAL A 181 2.86 -1.76 -12.40
N ILE A 182 4.09 -2.22 -12.15
CA ILE A 182 4.98 -2.74 -13.20
C ILE A 182 4.40 -4.01 -13.83
N LYS A 183 3.89 -4.94 -13.03
CA LYS A 183 3.22 -6.15 -13.53
C LYS A 183 2.03 -5.81 -14.41
N GLU A 184 1.14 -4.94 -13.94
CA GLU A 184 -0.01 -4.47 -14.72
C GLU A 184 0.43 -3.80 -16.03
N HIS A 185 1.51 -3.02 -16.01
CA HIS A 185 2.08 -2.39 -17.19
C HIS A 185 2.58 -3.42 -18.21
N PHE A 186 3.43 -4.37 -17.82
CA PHE A 186 3.98 -5.36 -18.75
C PHE A 186 2.93 -6.35 -19.25
N LYS A 187 2.00 -6.81 -18.40
CA LYS A 187 0.88 -7.66 -18.82
C LYS A 187 0.01 -6.97 -19.88
N LYS A 188 -0.30 -5.68 -19.70
CA LYS A 188 -1.08 -4.90 -20.67
C LYS A 188 -0.40 -4.81 -22.05
N ASN A 189 0.93 -4.86 -22.08
CA ASN A 189 1.72 -4.74 -23.31
C ASN A 189 2.18 -6.10 -23.87
N ASN A 190 1.71 -7.23 -23.33
CA ASN A 190 2.14 -8.59 -23.71
C ASN A 190 3.67 -8.76 -23.68
N GLN A 191 4.30 -8.24 -22.63
CA GLN A 191 5.75 -8.26 -22.45
C GLN A 191 6.10 -9.12 -21.23
N ASN A 192 7.07 -10.02 -21.41
CA ASN A 192 7.66 -10.78 -20.31
C ASN A 192 8.68 -9.91 -19.57
N PHE A 193 8.79 -10.08 -18.25
CA PHE A 193 9.79 -9.38 -17.46
C PHE A 193 10.35 -10.21 -16.31
N GLU A 194 11.57 -9.88 -15.90
CA GLU A 194 12.27 -10.41 -14.73
C GLU A 194 12.70 -9.25 -13.84
N LEU A 195 12.27 -9.20 -12.59
CA LEU A 195 12.84 -8.29 -11.60
C LEU A 195 13.99 -8.99 -10.87
N ARG A 196 15.21 -8.46 -11.02
CA ARG A 196 16.39 -8.85 -10.26
C ARG A 196 16.53 -7.95 -9.03
N ILE A 197 16.47 -8.57 -7.86
CA ILE A 197 16.71 -7.92 -6.58
C ILE A 197 18.16 -8.24 -6.17
N PRO A 198 19.02 -7.21 -6.08
CA PRO A 198 20.40 -7.42 -5.69
C PRO A 198 20.54 -7.95 -4.26
N PRO A 199 21.62 -8.70 -3.96
CA PRO A 199 21.81 -9.40 -2.68
C PRO A 199 21.98 -8.50 -1.45
N TYR A 200 22.08 -7.18 -1.63
CA TYR A 200 22.15 -6.21 -0.53
C TYR A 200 20.77 -5.80 0.02
N PHE A 201 19.68 -6.28 -0.58
CA PHE A 201 18.34 -6.13 0.01
C PHE A 201 18.15 -7.11 1.17
N ASN A 202 17.54 -6.63 2.27
CA ASN A 202 17.22 -7.43 3.45
C ASN A 202 16.30 -8.62 3.08
N GLU A 203 16.58 -9.83 3.60
CA GLU A 203 15.75 -11.04 3.43
C GLU A 203 14.29 -10.79 3.79
N GLU A 204 14.01 -9.92 4.76
CA GLU A 204 12.66 -9.53 5.16
C GLU A 204 11.86 -8.84 4.05
N ILE A 205 12.54 -8.03 3.23
CA ILE A 205 11.94 -7.39 2.05
C ILE A 205 11.61 -8.46 1.03
N ILE A 206 12.53 -9.38 0.79
CA ILE A 206 12.34 -10.49 -0.15
C ILE A 206 11.14 -11.34 0.27
N ASP A 207 11.03 -11.68 1.55
CA ASP A 207 9.91 -12.47 2.07
C ASP A 207 8.57 -11.73 2.03
N HIS A 208 8.56 -10.41 2.26
CA HIS A 208 7.38 -9.60 2.03
C HIS A 208 6.96 -9.58 0.56
N LEU A 209 7.91 -9.44 -0.36
CA LEU A 209 7.63 -9.47 -1.80
C LEU A 209 7.14 -10.86 -2.24
N LYS A 210 7.57 -11.95 -1.59
CA LYS A 210 7.00 -13.29 -1.83
C LYS A 210 5.57 -13.40 -1.30
N ALA A 211 5.32 -12.93 -0.08
CA ALA A 211 4.02 -13.09 0.58
C ALA A 211 2.92 -12.19 -0.01
N ALA A 212 3.28 -11.02 -0.54
CA ALA A 212 2.34 -10.06 -1.12
C ALA A 212 1.77 -10.50 -2.48
N TYR A 213 2.32 -11.55 -3.09
CA TYR A 213 1.99 -11.92 -4.46
C TYR A 213 1.58 -13.38 -4.59
N ASP A 214 0.51 -13.59 -5.37
CA ASP A 214 0.04 -14.91 -5.75
C ASP A 214 1.16 -15.64 -6.53
N ALA A 215 1.57 -16.80 -6.01
CA ALA A 215 2.62 -17.64 -6.59
C ALA A 215 2.30 -18.13 -8.01
N SER A 216 1.05 -17.96 -8.49
CA SER A 216 0.66 -18.35 -9.85
C SER A 216 1.23 -17.45 -10.96
N ASP A 217 1.57 -16.20 -10.64
CA ASP A 217 2.00 -15.22 -11.65
C ASP A 217 3.51 -14.96 -11.64
N TRP A 218 4.22 -15.51 -10.66
CA TRP A 218 5.63 -15.21 -10.42
C TRP A 218 6.43 -16.49 -10.25
N GLU A 219 7.44 -16.67 -11.09
CA GLU A 219 8.46 -17.71 -10.95
C GLU A 219 9.66 -17.14 -10.18
N LYS A 220 10.06 -17.85 -9.13
CA LYS A 220 11.28 -17.55 -8.36
C LYS A 220 12.47 -18.19 -9.06
N ILE A 221 13.50 -17.40 -9.34
CA ILE A 221 14.78 -17.89 -9.84
C ILE A 221 15.83 -17.57 -8.78
N GLU A 222 16.49 -18.61 -8.24
CA GLU A 222 17.63 -18.49 -7.34
C GLU A 222 18.90 -18.84 -8.11
N GLU A 223 19.69 -17.83 -8.42
CA GLU A 223 21.07 -17.98 -8.89
C GLU A 223 22.03 -17.64 -7.75
N GLU A 224 23.26 -18.14 -7.78
CA GLU A 224 24.20 -18.20 -6.64
C GLU A 224 24.39 -16.89 -5.84
N ASN A 225 23.98 -15.72 -6.34
CA ASN A 225 23.98 -14.44 -5.60
C ASN A 225 22.86 -13.45 -6.00
N ILE A 226 21.79 -13.89 -6.68
CA ILE A 226 20.72 -13.01 -7.18
C ILE A 226 19.36 -13.62 -6.89
N PHE A 227 18.49 -12.84 -6.25
CA PHE A 227 17.08 -13.18 -6.13
C PHE A 227 16.31 -12.54 -7.28
N SER A 228 15.63 -13.35 -8.09
CA SER A 228 14.83 -12.86 -9.21
C SER A 228 13.37 -13.29 -9.11
N LEU A 229 12.47 -12.37 -9.50
CA LEU A 229 11.04 -12.61 -9.72
C LEU A 229 10.74 -12.47 -11.21
N LYS A 230 10.41 -13.57 -11.88
CA LYS A 230 10.02 -13.58 -13.29
C LYS A 230 8.51 -13.64 -13.43
N LEU A 231 7.94 -12.75 -14.22
CA LEU A 231 6.52 -12.82 -14.56
C LEU A 231 6.29 -13.91 -15.62
N LEU A 232 5.31 -14.78 -15.35
CA LEU A 232 4.81 -15.81 -16.27
C LEU A 232 3.84 -15.26 -17.32
#